data_AF-A0AAJ6D1M5-F1
#
_entry.id   AF-A0AAJ6D1M5-F1
#
_cell.length_a   1.000
_cell.length_b   1.000
_cell.length_c   1.000
_cell.angle_alpha   90.00
_cell.angle_beta   90.00
_cell.angle_gamma   90.00
#
_symmetry.space_group_name_H-M   'P 1'
#
loop_
_entity.id
_entity.type
_entity.pdbx_description
1 polymer ?
#
loop_
_entity_poly.entity_id
_entity_poly.type
_entity_poly.pdbx_seq_one_letter_code
_entity_poly.pdbx_strand_id
1 'polypeptide(L)'
;MTTTINVDKRSVKQLLETGKNKKFVIPEYQRPYAWSDEQLQVLFDDLSEYTHNTNEDDESTYFLGTIVSYENENHEQEIIDGQQRITTYFYY
;
A
#
# COMPACT_ATOMS: atom_id res chain seq x y z
N MET A 1 18.43 -14.19 16.23
CA MET A 1 17.75 -14.40 14.94
C MET A 1 17.93 -13.12 14.15
N THR A 2 18.63 -13.15 13.02
CA THR A 2 18.85 -11.94 12.21
C THR A 2 17.61 -11.71 11.36
N THR A 3 16.86 -10.64 11.62
CA THR A 3 15.73 -10.26 10.78
C THR A 3 16.28 -9.67 9.48
N THR A 4 16.13 -10.38 8.37
CA THR A 4 16.51 -9.87 7.04
C THR A 4 15.41 -8.93 6.55
N ILE A 5 15.77 -7.68 6.26
CA ILE A 5 14.87 -6.72 5.64
C ILE A 5 14.91 -6.92 4.13
N ASN A 6 13.75 -7.16 3.51
CA ASN A 6 13.59 -7.18 2.07
C ASN A 6 12.83 -5.91 1.63
N VAL A 7 13.32 -5.24 0.59
CA VAL A 7 12.69 -4.04 0.03
C VAL A 7 12.42 -4.30 -1.44
N ASP A 8 11.16 -4.14 -1.85
CA ASP A 8 10.72 -4.40 -3.21
C ASP A 8 9.83 -3.25 -3.71
N LYS A 9 10.16 -2.70 -4.89
CA LYS A 9 9.37 -1.65 -5.53
C LYS A 9 8.25 -2.30 -6.33
N ARG A 10 7.00 -2.05 -5.94
CA ARG A 10 5.80 -2.59 -6.62
C ARG A 10 4.84 -1.48 -7.01
N SER A 11 4.16 -1.66 -8.14
CA SER A 11 2.97 -0.87 -8.46
C SER A 11 1.78 -1.29 -7.58
N VAL A 12 0.79 -0.41 -7.45
CA VAL A 12 -0.46 -0.72 -6.71
C VAL A 12 -1.11 -1.99 -7.30
N LYS A 13 -1.12 -2.12 -8.63
CA LYS A 13 -1.64 -3.31 -9.31
C LYS A 13 -0.93 -4.60 -8.86
N GLN A 14 0.41 -4.61 -8.86
CA GLN A 14 1.18 -5.78 -8.43
C GLN A 14 0.95 -6.13 -6.96
N LEU A 15 0.80 -5.12 -6.11
CA LEU A 15 0.48 -5.30 -4.69
C LEU A 15 -0.91 -5.97 -4.52
N LEU A 16 -1.93 -5.47 -5.21
CA LEU A 16 -3.29 -6.03 -5.14
C LEU A 16 -3.37 -7.44 -5.73
N GLU A 17 -2.63 -7.70 -6.82
CA GLU A 17 -2.50 -9.05 -7.39
C GLU A 17 -1.82 -10.02 -6.42
N THR A 18 -0.83 -9.56 -5.65
CA THR A 18 -0.22 -10.36 -4.58
C THR A 18 -1.25 -10.75 -3.54
N GLY A 19 -2.18 -9.85 -3.21
CA GLY A 19 -3.28 -10.07 -2.26
C GLY A 19 -4.22 -11.22 -2.64
N LYS A 20 -4.25 -11.62 -3.92
CA LYS A 20 -5.04 -12.78 -4.39
C LYS A 20 -4.43 -14.12 -3.97
N ASN A 21 -3.10 -14.17 -3.82
CA ASN A 21 -2.35 -15.40 -3.53
C ASN A 21 -1.77 -15.43 -2.11
N LYS A 22 -1.45 -14.26 -1.54
CA LYS A 22 -0.97 -14.09 -0.17
C LYS A 22 -1.93 -13.19 0.58
N LYS A 23 -2.43 -13.68 1.71
CA LYS A 23 -3.37 -12.94 2.55
C LYS A 23 -2.63 -11.84 3.30
N PHE A 24 -3.15 -10.61 3.22
CA PHE A 24 -2.75 -9.50 4.07
C PHE A 24 -3.60 -9.50 5.35
N VAL A 25 -2.95 -9.33 6.51
CA VAL A 25 -3.59 -9.36 7.82
C VAL A 25 -3.27 -8.06 8.55
N ILE A 26 -4.30 -7.42 9.10
CA ILE A 26 -4.15 -6.29 10.01
C ILE A 26 -4.20 -6.87 11.43
N PRO A 27 -3.10 -6.84 12.19
CA PRO A 27 -3.07 -7.39 13.53
C PRO A 27 -3.88 -6.56 14.52
N GLU A 28 -4.37 -7.19 15.59
CA GLU A 28 -5.29 -6.56 16.56
C GLU A 28 -4.70 -5.35 17.31
N TYR A 29 -3.38 -5.28 17.44
CA TYR A 29 -2.70 -4.15 18.09
C TYR A 29 -2.65 -2.88 17.21
N GLN A 30 -3.06 -2.97 15.95
CA GLN A 30 -3.15 -1.83 15.05
C GLN A 30 -4.42 -1.02 15.32
N ARG A 31 -4.33 0.30 15.09
CA ARG A 31 -5.50 1.19 15.22
C ARG A 31 -6.57 0.85 14.16
N PRO A 32 -7.85 1.10 14.41
CA PRO A 32 -8.87 0.97 13.38
C PRO A 32 -8.63 1.88 12.16
N TYR A 33 -9.31 1.60 11.05
CA TYR A 33 -9.35 2.52 9.92
C TYR A 33 -9.93 3.86 10.38
N ALA A 34 -9.23 4.95 10.08
CA ALA A 34 -9.54 6.28 10.60
C ALA A 34 -9.39 7.38 9.55
N TRP A 35 -9.11 7.01 8.30
CA TRP A 35 -9.15 7.96 7.22
C TRP A 35 -10.59 8.35 6.92
N SER A 36 -10.79 9.65 6.80
CA SER A 36 -12.01 10.33 6.40
C SER A 36 -11.90 10.76 4.94
N ASP A 37 -13.01 11.25 4.40
CA ASP A 37 -13.09 11.74 3.02
C ASP A 37 -12.03 12.78 2.70
N GLU A 38 -11.60 13.60 3.68
CA GLU A 38 -10.53 14.58 3.49
C GLU A 38 -9.19 13.92 3.14
N GLN A 39 -8.79 12.85 3.86
CA GLN A 39 -7.55 12.14 3.57
C GLN A 39 -7.63 11.32 2.29
N LEU A 40 -8.81 10.76 2.01
CA LEU A 40 -9.08 10.08 0.74
C LEU A 40 -8.94 11.05 -0.43
N GLN A 41 -9.55 12.23 -0.31
CA GLN A 41 -9.52 13.25 -1.33
C GLN A 41 -8.09 13.70 -1.62
N VAL A 42 -7.27 13.98 -0.60
CA VAL A 42 -5.85 14.32 -0.81
C VAL A 42 -5.12 13.23 -1.60
N LEU A 43 -5.30 11.96 -1.21
CA LEU A 43 -4.66 10.84 -1.91
C LEU A 43 -5.08 10.75 -3.39
N PHE A 44 -6.38 10.88 -3.66
CA PHE A 44 -6.91 10.76 -5.02
C PHE A 44 -6.62 12.00 -5.87
N ASP A 45 -6.63 13.19 -5.27
CA ASP A 45 -6.26 14.44 -5.94
C ASP A 45 -4.78 14.41 -6.34
N ASP A 46 -3.88 13.96 -5.45
CA ASP A 46 -2.46 13.79 -5.76
C ASP A 46 -2.23 12.78 -6.92
N LEU A 47 -2.96 11.66 -6.91
CA LEU A 47 -2.94 10.67 -7.99
C LEU A 47 -3.47 11.25 -9.31
N SER A 48 -4.57 11.99 -9.24
CA SER A 48 -5.19 12.64 -10.39
C SER A 48 -4.25 13.68 -11.00
N GLU A 49 -3.65 14.54 -10.18
CA GLU A 49 -2.71 15.56 -10.62
C GLU A 49 -1.51 14.93 -11.33
N TYR A 50 -0.94 13.89 -10.74
CA TYR A 50 0.17 13.18 -11.36
C TYR A 50 -0.24 12.57 -12.72
N THR A 51 -1.38 11.87 -12.80
CA THR A 51 -1.82 11.25 -14.05
C THR A 51 -2.17 12.25 -15.15
N HIS A 52 -2.65 13.45 -14.81
CA HIS A 52 -2.95 14.51 -15.78
C HIS A 52 -1.70 15.28 -16.24
N ASN A 53 -0.68 15.40 -15.40
CA ASN A 53 0.54 16.16 -15.71
C ASN A 53 1.64 15.31 -16.38
N THR A 54 1.54 13.98 -16.35
CA THR A 54 2.44 13.09 -17.08
C THR A 54 2.03 12.93 -18.53
N ASN A 55 2.89 13.34 -19.46
CA ASN A 55 2.77 12.94 -20.87
C ASN A 55 3.12 11.46 -21.02
N GLU A 56 2.60 10.78 -22.06
CA GLU A 56 2.89 9.35 -22.30
C GLU A 56 4.39 9.02 -22.45
N ASP A 57 5.22 10.02 -22.75
CA ASP A 57 6.68 9.92 -22.88
C ASP A 57 7.45 10.12 -21.55
N ASP A 58 6.77 10.46 -20.45
CA ASP A 58 7.39 10.77 -19.16
C ASP A 58 7.34 9.54 -18.22
N GLU A 59 8.45 8.79 -18.13
CA GLU A 59 8.61 7.63 -17.23
C GLU A 59 8.67 8.00 -15.72
N SER A 60 8.32 9.23 -15.35
CA SER A 60 8.23 9.62 -13.95
C SER A 60 7.33 8.64 -13.20
N THR A 61 7.68 8.24 -11.97
CA THR A 61 6.86 7.36 -11.11
C THR A 61 6.41 8.15 -9.88
N TYR A 62 5.11 8.15 -9.56
CA TYR A 62 4.63 8.69 -8.28
C TYR A 62 4.87 7.71 -7.13
N PHE A 63 5.44 8.20 -6.02
CA PHE A 63 5.71 7.38 -4.84
C PHE A 63 4.58 7.48 -3.81
N LEU A 64 3.76 6.43 -3.72
CA LEU A 64 2.61 6.34 -2.81
C LEU A 64 2.96 5.95 -1.36
N GLY A 65 4.22 6.10 -0.98
CA GLY A 65 4.73 5.70 0.32
C GLY A 65 5.05 4.20 0.43
N THR A 66 5.67 3.85 1.56
CA THR A 66 6.07 2.47 1.87
C THR A 66 4.94 1.72 2.60
N ILE A 67 4.84 0.42 2.37
CA ILE A 67 4.08 -0.50 3.22
C ILE A 67 5.08 -1.43 3.87
N VAL A 68 5.00 -1.59 5.19
CA VAL A 68 5.87 -2.48 5.96
C VAL A 68 5.04 -3.67 6.42
N SER A 69 5.47 -4.87 6.07
CA SER A 69 4.84 -6.11 6.51
C SER A 69 5.85 -7.13 7.02
N TYR A 70 5.35 -8.09 7.77
CA TYR A 70 6.07 -9.27 8.24
C TYR A 70 5.36 -10.52 7.73
N GLU A 71 6.11 -11.48 7.19
CA GLU A 71 5.55 -12.80 6.85
C GLU A 71 5.51 -13.67 8.12
N ASN A 72 4.31 -14.00 8.58
CA ASN A 72 4.11 -14.82 9.78
C ASN A 72 4.27 -16.32 9.49
N GLU A 73 4.16 -17.16 10.52
CA GLU A 73 4.29 -18.62 10.41
C GLU A 73 3.24 -19.26 9.50
N ASN A 74 2.11 -18.57 9.25
CA ASN A 74 1.04 -19.02 8.35
C ASN A 74 1.24 -18.54 6.90
N HIS A 75 2.41 -17.95 6.57
CA HIS A 75 2.71 -17.32 5.27
C HIS A 75 1.77 -16.14 4.92
N GLU A 76 1.15 -15.52 5.93
CA GLU A 76 0.35 -14.32 5.78
C GLU A 76 1.23 -13.08 5.94
N GLN A 77 0.87 -11.99 5.27
CA GLN A 77 1.56 -10.71 5.36
C GLN A 77 0.88 -9.85 6.43
N GLU A 78 1.45 -9.83 7.63
CA GLU A 78 0.99 -8.96 8.72
C GLU A 78 1.47 -7.53 8.50
N ILE A 79 0.54 -6.59 8.46
CA ILE A 79 0.84 -5.18 8.22
C ILE A 79 1.34 -4.51 9.50
N ILE A 80 2.55 -3.94 9.44
CA ILE A 80 3.19 -3.19 10.52
C ILE A 80 2.98 -1.68 10.32
N ASP A 81 3.14 -1.19 9.08
CA ASP A 81 2.91 0.21 8.73
C ASP A 81 2.28 0.35 7.33
N GLY A 82 1.58 1.45 7.09
CA GLY A 82 0.86 1.72 5.84
C GLY A 82 -0.55 1.15 5.81
N GLN A 83 -1.11 0.73 6.95
CA GLN A 83 -2.44 0.11 7.02
C GLN A 83 -3.56 0.96 6.39
N GLN A 84 -3.57 2.28 6.59
CA GLN A 84 -4.68 3.14 6.12
C GLN A 84 -4.64 3.25 4.59
N ARG A 85 -3.42 3.34 4.03
CA ARG A 85 -3.17 3.34 2.59
C ARG A 85 -3.59 2.01 1.97
N ILE A 86 -3.07 0.89 2.49
CA ILE A 86 -3.34 -0.42 1.91
C ILE A 86 -4.83 -0.78 2.00
N THR A 87 -5.50 -0.50 3.12
CA THR A 87 -6.95 -0.70 3.25
C THR A 87 -7.72 0.12 2.22
N THR A 88 -7.32 1.38 1.99
CA THR A 88 -7.94 2.24 0.97
C THR A 88 -7.79 1.64 -0.43
N TYR A 89 -6.60 1.16 -0.79
CA TYR A 89 -6.36 0.53 -2.10
C TYR A 89 -7.11 -0.78 -2.32
N PHE A 90 -7.43 -1.53 -1.25
CA PHE A 90 -8.21 -2.76 -1.36
C PHE A 90 -9.72 -2.50 -1.41
N TYR A 91 -10.18 -1.37 -0.89
CA TYR A 91 -11.60 -1.04 -0.80
C TYR A 91 -12.12 -0.33 -2.06
N TYR A 92 -11.31 0.54 -2.66
CA TYR A 92 -11.61 1.30 -3.88
C TYR A 92 -10.95 0.68 -5.12
#